data_AF-A0A7V8NJF0-F1
#
_entry.id   AF-A0A7V8NJF0-F1
#
_cell.length_a   1.000
_cell.length_b   1.000
_cell.length_c   1.000
_cell.angle_alpha   90.00
_cell.angle_beta   90.00
_cell.angle_gamma   90.00
#
_symmetry.space_group_name_H-M   'P 1'
#
loop_
_entity.id
_entity.type
_entity.pdbx_description
1 polymer ?
#
loop_
_entity_poly.entity_id
_entity_poly.type
_entity_poly.pdbx_seq_one_letter_code
_entity_poly.pdbx_strand_id
1 'polypeptide(L)' 'MLNASEAAMDAAAEDDAERQRNRAKLYAPPPSERGRGRRRRRPPGMGMDRAQAQSLAAQLAAEDARLGARG' A
#
# COMPACT_ATOMS: atom_id res chain seq x y z
N MET A 1 -2.96 -11.16 -27.17
CA MET A 1 -1.71 -11.43 -27.89
C MET A 1 -0.58 -11.33 -26.88
N LEU A 2 0.06 -12.45 -26.52
CA LEU A 2 1.24 -12.44 -25.66
C LEU A 2 2.41 -11.86 -26.47
N ASN A 3 3.23 -11.03 -25.83
CA ASN A 3 4.38 -10.43 -26.49
C ASN A 3 5.36 -11.54 -26.90
N ALA A 4 5.86 -11.53 -28.14
CA ALA A 4 6.66 -12.64 -28.69
C ALA A 4 7.89 -12.97 -27.82
N SER A 5 8.43 -11.97 -27.12
CA SER A 5 9.53 -12.12 -26.17
C SER A 5 9.14 -12.84 -24.87
N GLU A 6 7.91 -12.67 -24.38
CA GLU A 6 7.41 -13.35 -23.18
C GLU A 6 7.16 -14.84 -23.46
N ALA A 7 6.58 -15.15 -24.64
CA ALA A 7 6.35 -16.52 -25.07
C ALA A 7 7.66 -17.32 -25.25
N ALA A 8 8.73 -16.69 -25.75
CA ALA A 8 10.04 -17.32 -25.87
C ALA A 8 10.70 -17.60 -24.50
N MET A 9 10.54 -16.69 -23.53
CA MET A 9 11.07 -16.87 -22.18
C MET A 9 10.33 -17.95 -21.39
N ASP A 10 9.01 -18.06 -21.57
CA ASP A 10 8.20 -19.09 -20.92
C ASP A 10 8.41 -20.47 -21.54
N ALA A 11 8.64 -20.53 -22.85
CA ALA A 11 8.94 -21.77 -23.58
C ALA A 11 10.35 -22.31 -23.29
N ALA A 12 11.29 -21.44 -22.91
CA ALA A 12 12.66 -21.82 -22.52
C ALA A 12 12.78 -22.20 -21.04
N ALA A 13 11.74 -22.01 -20.23
CA ALA A 13 11.75 -22.32 -18.80
C ALA A 13 11.53 -23.82 -18.55
N GLU A 14 12.35 -24.41 -17.70
CA GLU A 14 12.34 -25.84 -17.37
C GLU A 14 11.14 -26.21 -16.48
N ASP A 15 10.70 -25.28 -15.62
CA ASP A 15 9.60 -25.49 -14.68
C ASP A 15 8.70 -24.25 -14.49
N ASP A 16 7.57 -24.45 -13.81
CA ASP A 16 6.63 -23.36 -13.51
C ASP A 16 7.20 -22.32 -12.55
N ALA A 17 8.11 -22.72 -11.66
CA ALA A 17 8.76 -21.80 -10.74
C ALA A 17 9.70 -20.84 -11.49
N GLU A 18 10.35 -21.31 -12.54
CA GLU A 18 11.22 -20.56 -13.42
C GLU A 18 10.44 -19.61 -14.30
N ARG A 19 9.30 -20.03 -14.87
CA ARG A 19 8.36 -19.12 -15.54
C ARG A 19 7.96 -17.96 -14.63
N GLN A 20 7.61 -18.25 -13.37
CA GLN A 20 7.25 -17.21 -12.40
C GLN A 20 8.43 -16.28 -12.09
N ARG A 21 9.65 -16.81 -11.94
CA ARG A 21 10.86 -15.99 -11.74
C ARG A 21 11.16 -15.10 -12.93
N ASN A 22 11.05 -15.63 -14.15
CA ASN A 22 11.30 -14.90 -15.40
C ASN A 22 10.29 -13.78 -15.57
N ARG A 23 9.01 -14.07 -15.33
CA ARG A 23 7.94 -13.07 -15.36
C ARG A 23 8.13 -12.00 -14.28
N ALA A 24 8.50 -12.39 -13.06
CA ALA A 24 8.79 -11.45 -11.99
C ALA A 24 9.96 -10.51 -12.34
N LYS A 25 11.00 -11.01 -13.02
CA LYS A 25 12.12 -10.18 -13.50
C LYS A 25 11.72 -9.26 -14.64
N LEU A 26 10.94 -9.76 -15.61
CA LEU A 26 10.52 -9.01 -16.80
C LEU A 26 9.65 -7.79 -16.44
N TYR A 27 8.75 -7.95 -15.47
CA TYR A 27 7.87 -6.89 -15.01
C TYR A 27 8.36 -6.17 -13.74
N ALA A 28 9.52 -6.53 -13.21
CA ALA A 28 10.07 -5.83 -12.05
C ALA A 28 10.46 -4.40 -12.45
N PRO A 29 10.08 -3.38 -11.64
CA PRO A 29 10.53 -2.01 -11.87
C PRO A 29 12.05 -1.94 -11.86
N PRO A 30 12.67 -0.95 -12.55
CA PRO A 30 14.12 -0.82 -12.60
C PRO A 30 14.72 -0.61 -11.19
N PRO A 31 15.99 -1.00 -10.95
CA PRO A 31 16.60 -0.94 -9.61
C PRO A 31 16.51 0.44 -8.93
N SER A 32 16.55 1.53 -9.71
CA SER A 32 16.37 2.92 -9.27
C SER A 32 14.99 3.20 -8.64
N GLU A 33 13.98 2.40 -8.98
CA GLU A 33 12.60 2.52 -8.53
C GLU A 33 12.24 1.49 -7.45
N ARG A 34 12.92 0.34 -7.41
CA ARG A 34 12.71 -0.73 -6.42
C ARG A 34 12.83 -0.25 -4.96
N GLY A 35 13.67 0.77 -4.70
CA GLY A 35 13.90 1.32 -3.36
C GLY A 35 12.92 2.40 -2.89
N ARG A 36 12.12 2.98 -3.80
CA ARG A 36 11.23 4.11 -3.46
C ARG A 36 9.92 3.69 -2.79
N GLY A 37 9.58 2.40 -2.86
CA GLY A 37 8.29 1.86 -2.39
C GLY A 37 8.20 1.52 -0.89
N ARG A 38 9.31 1.36 -0.16
CA ARG A 38 9.27 0.90 1.25
C ARG A 38 9.42 1.99 2.31
N ARG A 39 9.76 3.20 1.90
CA ARG A 39 9.55 4.39 2.74
C ARG A 39 8.47 5.19 2.05
N ARG A 40 7.20 4.82 2.26
CA ARG A 40 6.12 5.80 2.23
C ARG A 40 6.53 6.84 3.28
N ARG A 41 7.32 7.85 2.88
CA ARG A 41 7.39 9.12 3.57
C ARG A 41 5.95 9.61 3.52
N ARG A 42 5.15 9.24 4.53
CA ARG A 42 3.94 10.00 4.83
C ARG A 42 4.41 11.44 4.89
N PRO A 43 3.81 12.36 4.12
CA PRO A 43 4.19 13.76 4.22
C PRO A 43 4.10 14.14 5.70
N PRO A 44 5.12 14.82 6.26
CA PRO A 44 5.04 15.30 7.63
C PRO A 44 3.76 16.13 7.76
N GLY A 45 2.89 15.79 8.71
CA GLY A 45 1.57 16.41 8.88
C GLY A 45 0.37 15.59 8.40
N MET A 46 0.56 14.40 7.82
CA MET A 46 -0.56 13.51 7.44
C MET A 46 -0.93 12.56 8.59
N GLY A 47 -1.50 13.14 9.66
CA GLY A 47 -2.02 12.43 10.83
C GLY A 47 -2.48 13.40 11.91
N MET A 48 -3.54 13.04 12.64
CA MET A 48 -3.96 13.79 13.83
C MET A 48 -2.88 13.66 14.90
N ASP A 49 -2.44 14.78 15.46
CA ASP A 49 -1.58 14.75 16.65
C ASP A 49 -2.38 14.21 17.86
N ARG A 50 -1.68 13.68 18.86
CA ARG A 50 -2.29 13.14 20.09
C ARG A 50 -3.19 14.18 20.77
N ALA A 51 -2.80 15.45 20.77
CA ALA A 51 -3.61 16.53 21.32
C ALA A 51 -4.91 16.73 20.53
N GLN A 52 -4.85 16.66 19.20
CA GLN A 52 -6.04 16.76 18.34
C GLN A 52 -6.98 15.57 18.56
N ALA A 53 -6.44 14.35 18.66
CA ALA A 53 -7.23 13.16 18.97
C ALA A 53 -7.95 13.27 20.33
N GLN A 54 -7.27 13.80 21.36
CA GLN A 54 -7.86 14.04 22.67
C GLN A 54 -8.99 15.08 22.63
N SER A 55 -8.80 16.18 21.88
CA SER A 55 -9.85 17.19 21.72
C SER A 55 -11.09 16.64 21.01
N LEU A 56 -10.90 15.80 20.00
CA LEU A 56 -12.00 15.17 19.26
C LEU A 56 -12.77 14.20 20.16
N ALA A 57 -12.06 13.38 20.94
CA ALA A 57 -12.68 12.47 21.90
C ALA A 57 -13.52 13.22 22.96
N ALA A 58 -13.03 14.35 23.47
CA ALA A 58 -13.76 15.18 24.41
C ALA A 58 -15.04 15.79 23.82
N GLN A 59 -15.00 16.23 22.55
CA GLN A 59 -16.17 16.76 21.84
C GLN A 59 -17.24 15.68 21.65
N LEU A 60 -16.82 14.47 21.22
CA LEU A 60 -17.73 13.33 21.06
C LEU A 60 -18.39 12.93 22.39
N ALA A 61 -17.62 12.88 23.48
CA ALA A 61 -18.17 12.56 24.80
C ALA A 61 -19.19 13.62 25.27
N ALA A 62 -18.94 14.89 24.98
CA ALA A 62 -19.88 15.96 25.31
C ALA A 62 -21.15 15.92 24.44
N GLU A 63 -21.05 15.49 23.19
CA GLU A 63 -22.18 15.31 22.28
C GLU A 63 -23.04 14.11 22.70
N ASP A 64 -22.41 12.98 23.04
CA ASP A 64 -23.08 11.78 23.54
C ASP A 64 -23.86 12.07 24.83
N ALA A 65 -23.25 12.80 25.78
CA ALA A 65 -23.93 13.21 27.01
C ALA A 65 -25.16 14.09 26.75
N ARG A 66 -25.14 14.97 25.72
CA ARG A 66 -26.29 15.81 25.35
C ARG A 66 -27.41 15.01 24.70
N LEU A 67 -27.06 14.01 23.91
CA LEU A 67 -28.02 13.11 23.28
C LEU A 67 -28.66 12.17 24.32
N GLY A 68 -27.85 11.61 25.21
CA GLY A 68 -28.31 10.75 26.31
C GLY A 68 -29.16 11.47 27.35
N ALA A 69 -28.95 12.77 27.58
CA ALA A 69 -29.77 13.56 28.52
C ALA A 69 -31.13 14.02 27.95
N ARG A 70 -31.39 13.79 26.65
CA ARG A 70 -32.66 14.14 25.97
C ARG A 70 -33.55 12.94 25.65
N GLY A 71 -33.13 11.72 25.99
CA GLY A 71 -33.94 10.50 25.95
C GLY A 71 -34.54 10.20 27.31
#